data_AF-K3YHT4-F1
#
_entry.id   AF-K3YHT4-F1
#
_cell.length_a   1.000
_cell.length_b   1.000
_cell.length_c   1.000
_cell.angle_alpha   90.00
_cell.angle_beta   90.00
_cell.angle_gamma   90.00
#
_symmetry.space_group_name_H-M   'P 1'
#
loop_
_entity.id
_entity.type
_entity.pdbx_description
1 polymer ?
#
loop_
_entity_poly.entity_id
_entity_poly.type
_entity_poly.pdbx_seq_one_letter_code
_entity_poly.pdbx_strand_id
1 'polypeptide(L)'
;MADSSVHPFLRIPPLIHTEDPGSPPPESILLDRYGYLSCRLNGTTADGFTADGKRIQVTFWAASPPRVSCFTVHCPDVKPSAFYKLPTVIYSEDDLVLLRIPILRQDDSLDAESCHYFVYQAGTENNRPSLKMIIDPENNGKRFDLHLYNSKTGTWNTEHQFVDSVNYVNYLYPNIAVTIGGEFGSVGWVDLWRGMLICDLLRDNHSIRYIPLPLPLVPKPLKGYQKYFRDIVVVGDCIKYFEMSYDVRPCSGLTSATQGLVAATKKMKISDIGSGNNWEEDCTFKFSDIPVDSPKFARMLMLPNLKQVKNTKLTLMRDCAGYPALSLHDADVVYIMHTPDPDEDKALVIALDMRKKTLKDVADFGSGRPLGYTFTYLQSGISKHLNIWSSSRYGRIAGETSRDGCLGPCKLEVLGVNAEPQPTAT
;
A
#
# COMPACT_ATOMS: atom_id res chain seq x y z
N MET A 1 30.91 3.57 4.20
CA MET A 1 30.48 3.44 2.79
C MET A 1 28.97 3.51 2.81
N ALA A 2 28.38 4.61 2.35
CA ALA A 2 26.93 4.71 2.23
C ALA A 2 26.46 3.74 1.15
N ASP A 3 25.52 2.86 1.48
CA ASP A 3 24.93 1.93 0.53
C ASP A 3 24.29 2.73 -0.62
N SER A 4 24.83 2.58 -1.82
CA SER A 4 24.44 3.29 -3.03
C SER A 4 23.12 2.78 -3.63
N SER A 5 22.48 1.81 -2.97
CA SER A 5 21.31 1.05 -3.44
C SER A 5 20.00 1.85 -3.49
N VAL A 6 19.88 2.97 -2.78
CA VAL A 6 18.62 3.74 -2.69
C VAL A 6 18.47 4.78 -3.80
N HIS A 7 19.58 5.25 -4.37
CA HIS A 7 19.60 6.36 -5.34
C HIS A 7 18.86 6.15 -6.68
N PRO A 8 18.71 4.93 -7.24
CA PRO A 8 17.98 4.76 -8.50
C PRO A 8 16.46 4.93 -8.33
N PHE A 9 15.90 4.54 -7.19
CA PHE A 9 14.45 4.54 -6.93
C PHE A 9 13.89 5.92 -6.53
N LEU A 10 14.77 6.89 -6.30
CA LEU A 10 14.42 8.26 -5.89
C LEU A 10 13.92 9.14 -7.04
N ARG A 11 13.68 8.59 -8.24
CA ARG A 11 13.52 9.41 -9.44
C ARG A 11 12.13 9.37 -10.03
N ILE A 12 11.53 10.57 -9.94
CA ILE A 12 10.38 11.11 -10.68
C ILE A 12 9.07 10.38 -10.34
N PRO A 13 8.11 11.06 -9.66
CA PRO A 13 6.78 10.49 -9.50
C PRO A 13 6.20 10.16 -10.89
N PRO A 14 5.47 9.05 -11.04
CA PRO A 14 4.84 8.70 -12.31
C PRO A 14 4.03 9.89 -12.84
N LEU A 15 3.83 9.95 -14.16
CA LEU A 15 3.04 11.04 -14.77
C LEU A 15 1.72 11.19 -14.00
N ILE A 16 1.60 12.31 -13.29
CA ILE A 16 0.47 12.59 -12.43
C ILE A 16 -0.67 12.98 -13.37
N HIS A 17 -1.51 12.00 -13.69
CA HIS A 17 -2.73 12.23 -14.42
C HIS A 17 -3.73 12.85 -13.44
N THR A 18 -3.90 14.17 -13.52
CA THR A 18 -5.02 14.83 -12.84
C THR A 18 -6.30 14.30 -13.49
N GLU A 19 -7.17 13.72 -12.66
CA GLU A 19 -8.55 13.40 -13.04
C GLU A 19 -9.21 14.62 -13.72
N ASP A 20 -10.15 14.36 -14.62
CA ASP A 20 -10.89 15.41 -15.32
C ASP A 20 -11.54 16.32 -14.26
N PRO A 21 -11.31 17.65 -14.29
CA PRO A 21 -11.90 18.58 -13.33
C PRO A 21 -13.43 18.53 -13.39
N GLY A 22 -14.03 17.65 -12.58
CA GLY A 22 -15.46 17.41 -12.55
C GLY A 22 -15.88 15.98 -12.17
N SER A 23 -14.99 14.99 -12.23
CA SER A 23 -15.29 13.65 -11.70
C SER A 23 -15.28 13.67 -10.15
N PRO A 24 -16.27 13.05 -9.48
CA PRO A 24 -16.19 12.86 -8.04
C PRO A 24 -14.95 12.02 -7.73
N PRO A 25 -14.22 12.32 -6.63
CA PRO A 25 -13.06 11.53 -6.26
C PRO A 25 -13.48 10.06 -6.05
N PRO A 26 -12.63 9.10 -6.42
CA PRO A 26 -12.94 7.69 -6.20
C PRO A 26 -13.12 7.43 -4.70
N GLU A 27 -14.06 6.56 -4.34
CA GLU A 27 -14.35 6.26 -2.93
C GLU A 27 -13.13 5.67 -2.21
N SER A 28 -12.33 4.85 -2.90
CA SER A 28 -11.01 4.43 -2.44
C SER A 28 -10.00 4.46 -3.58
N ILE A 29 -8.74 4.50 -3.18
CA ILE A 29 -7.59 4.45 -4.08
C ILE A 29 -6.66 3.30 -3.70
N LEU A 30 -5.89 2.85 -4.69
CA LEU A 30 -4.68 2.09 -4.45
C LEU A 30 -3.56 3.08 -4.20
N LEU A 31 -3.09 3.17 -2.96
CA LEU A 31 -2.01 4.07 -2.58
C LEU A 31 -0.68 3.31 -2.57
N ASP A 32 0.29 3.79 -3.33
CA ASP A 32 1.66 3.30 -3.28
C ASP A 32 2.19 3.40 -1.86
N ARG A 33 2.70 2.27 -1.36
CA ARG A 33 3.24 2.19 -0.01
C ARG A 33 4.50 3.05 0.16
N TYR A 34 5.24 3.37 -0.90
CA TYR A 34 6.45 4.20 -0.81
C TYR A 34 6.29 5.53 -1.53
N GLY A 35 6.81 6.57 -0.91
CA GLY A 35 6.75 7.94 -1.40
C GLY A 35 7.91 8.30 -2.30
N TYR A 36 7.71 9.34 -3.08
CA TYR A 36 8.70 9.94 -3.96
C TYR A 36 9.26 11.22 -3.35
N LEU A 37 10.49 11.60 -3.68
CA LEU A 37 10.99 12.94 -3.34
C LEU A 37 10.64 13.91 -4.46
N SER A 38 9.89 14.97 -4.16
CA SER A 38 9.50 15.97 -5.15
C SER A 38 9.07 17.27 -4.50
N CYS A 39 9.42 18.40 -5.12
CA CYS A 39 8.97 19.74 -4.72
C CYS A 39 7.58 20.12 -5.26
N ARG A 40 6.92 19.23 -6.01
CA ARG A 40 5.58 19.50 -6.56
C ARG A 40 4.55 19.53 -5.44
N LEU A 41 3.67 20.53 -5.47
CA LEU A 41 2.63 20.77 -4.48
C LEU A 41 1.25 20.82 -5.15
N ASN A 42 0.19 20.59 -4.38
CA ASN A 42 -1.20 20.75 -4.82
C ASN A 42 -2.12 21.07 -3.62
N GLY A 43 -3.44 21.05 -3.82
CA GLY A 43 -4.41 21.34 -2.74
C GLY A 43 -4.40 20.37 -1.55
N THR A 44 -3.77 19.21 -1.68
CA THR A 44 -3.61 18.18 -0.64
C THR A 44 -2.34 18.37 0.19
N THR A 45 -1.48 19.34 -0.15
CA THR A 45 -0.21 19.54 0.54
C THR A 45 -0.45 19.91 2.01
N ALA A 46 0.20 19.18 2.91
CA ALA A 46 0.29 19.49 4.33
C ALA A 46 1.74 19.86 4.70
N ASP A 47 1.88 20.91 5.50
CA ASP A 47 3.15 21.35 6.09
C ASP A 47 3.31 20.80 7.51
N GLY A 48 4.54 20.43 7.85
CA GLY A 48 4.94 20.00 9.18
C GLY A 48 6.42 20.30 9.44
N PHE A 49 6.88 19.89 10.61
CA PHE A 49 8.27 20.07 11.04
C PHE A 49 8.84 18.78 11.61
N THR A 50 10.11 18.54 11.34
CA THR A 50 10.88 17.46 11.96
C THR A 50 11.20 17.76 13.42
N ALA A 51 11.71 16.79 14.17
CA ALA A 51 12.09 16.97 15.57
C ALA A 51 13.22 18.02 15.76
N ASP A 52 14.07 18.19 14.75
CA ASP A 52 15.11 19.22 14.67
C ASP A 52 14.63 20.52 14.00
N GLY A 53 13.32 20.69 13.81
CA GLY A 53 12.70 21.93 13.35
C GLY A 53 12.81 22.19 11.84
N LYS A 54 13.26 21.22 11.04
CA LYS A 54 13.33 21.36 9.57
C LYS A 54 11.94 21.23 8.95
N ARG A 55 11.66 22.03 7.93
CA ARG A 55 10.37 21.99 7.26
C ARG A 55 10.23 20.71 6.44
N ILE A 56 9.04 20.10 6.51
CA ILE A 56 8.66 18.95 5.71
C ILE A 56 7.27 19.16 5.13
N GLN A 57 7.07 18.77 3.88
CA GLN A 57 5.80 18.85 3.19
C GLN A 57 5.46 17.51 2.58
N VAL A 58 4.20 17.09 2.74
CA VAL A 58 3.67 15.85 2.14
C VAL A 58 2.51 16.21 1.24
N THR A 59 2.50 15.67 0.02
CA THR A 59 1.46 15.91 -0.97
C THR A 59 0.97 14.59 -1.55
N PHE A 60 -0.35 14.41 -1.63
CA PHE A 60 -0.98 13.23 -2.22
C PHE A 60 -1.43 13.48 -3.66
N TRP A 61 -1.34 12.44 -4.47
CA TRP A 61 -1.68 12.44 -5.89
C TRP A 61 -2.62 11.26 -6.14
N ALA A 62 -3.92 11.55 -6.08
CA ALA A 62 -4.97 10.56 -6.27
C ALA A 62 -5.15 10.20 -7.75
N ALA A 63 -5.42 8.92 -8.00
CA ALA A 63 -5.76 8.36 -9.29
C ALA A 63 -6.82 7.27 -9.10
N SER A 64 -7.80 7.19 -9.99
CA SER A 64 -8.80 6.12 -9.95
C SER A 64 -8.15 4.73 -10.16
N PRO A 65 -8.45 3.74 -9.30
CA PRO A 65 -8.03 2.36 -9.51
C PRO A 65 -8.46 1.81 -10.90
N PRO A 66 -7.67 0.94 -11.54
CA PRO A 66 -6.48 0.27 -11.02
C PRO A 66 -5.18 1.10 -11.07
N ARG A 67 -5.22 2.38 -11.51
CA ARG A 67 -4.03 3.24 -11.41
C ARG A 67 -3.67 3.44 -9.94
N VAL A 68 -2.37 3.41 -9.65
CA VAL A 68 -1.87 3.58 -8.30
C VAL A 68 -1.61 5.06 -8.04
N SER A 69 -2.29 5.56 -7.01
CA SER A 69 -2.06 6.86 -6.41
C SER A 69 -0.73 6.88 -5.67
N CYS A 70 -0.10 8.04 -5.56
CA CYS A 70 1.18 8.16 -4.86
C CYS A 70 1.21 9.38 -3.94
N PHE A 71 2.28 9.49 -3.16
CA PHE A 71 2.56 10.68 -2.38
C PHE A 71 4.00 11.12 -2.57
N THR A 72 4.23 12.42 -2.41
CA THR A 72 5.55 13.04 -2.49
C THR A 72 5.92 13.70 -1.18
N VAL A 73 7.19 13.61 -0.82
CA VAL A 73 7.81 14.29 0.32
C VAL A 73 8.78 15.34 -0.18
N HIS A 74 8.68 16.55 0.39
CA HIS A 74 9.59 17.65 0.14
C HIS A 74 10.16 18.16 1.46
N CYS A 75 11.48 18.15 1.59
CA CYS A 75 12.20 18.77 2.70
C CYS A 75 13.21 19.76 2.12
N PRO A 76 12.88 21.05 1.98
CA PRO A 76 13.74 22.03 1.31
C PRO A 76 15.10 22.19 2.01
N ASP A 77 15.13 22.03 3.33
CA ASP A 77 16.32 22.23 4.15
C ASP A 77 17.19 20.96 4.28
N VAL A 78 16.81 19.87 3.59
CA VAL A 78 17.45 18.56 3.70
C VAL A 78 17.89 18.06 2.32
N LYS A 79 19.17 17.67 2.21
CA LYS A 79 19.69 17.06 0.98
C LYS A 79 19.02 15.70 0.75
N PRO A 80 18.69 15.32 -0.50
CA PRO A 80 18.11 14.01 -0.81
C PRO A 80 18.94 12.82 -0.29
N SER A 81 20.26 12.96 -0.17
CA SER A 81 21.15 11.94 0.38
C SER A 81 20.97 11.66 1.87
N ALA A 82 20.25 12.51 2.61
CA ALA A 82 19.93 12.26 4.02
C ALA A 82 18.78 11.25 4.20
N PHE A 83 18.04 10.94 3.12
CA PHE A 83 17.01 9.91 3.10
C PHE A 83 17.68 8.55 2.82
N TYR A 84 17.95 7.81 3.89
CA TYR A 84 18.60 6.50 3.79
C TYR A 84 17.65 5.36 3.41
N LYS A 85 16.33 5.60 3.45
CA LYS A 85 15.27 4.69 2.99
C LYS A 85 14.15 5.54 2.35
N LEU A 86 13.25 4.92 1.58
CA LEU A 86 12.11 5.63 1.01
C LEU A 86 11.06 5.97 2.08
N PRO A 87 10.42 7.16 2.02
CA PRO A 87 9.23 7.44 2.83
C PRO A 87 8.18 6.35 2.62
N THR A 88 7.47 5.96 3.68
CA THR A 88 6.55 4.80 3.64
C THR A 88 5.21 5.15 4.27
N VAL A 89 4.10 4.75 3.66
CA VAL A 89 2.78 4.71 4.30
C VAL A 89 2.68 3.43 5.12
N ILE A 90 2.45 3.59 6.41
CA ILE A 90 2.29 2.47 7.34
C ILE A 90 0.82 2.01 7.34
N TYR A 91 -0.09 2.96 7.49
CA TYR A 91 -1.52 2.73 7.58
C TYR A 91 -2.31 3.93 7.08
N SER A 92 -3.54 3.70 6.63
CA SER A 92 -4.48 4.76 6.25
C SER A 92 -5.88 4.36 6.68
N GLU A 93 -6.59 5.31 7.28
CA GLU A 93 -7.97 5.15 7.71
C GLU A 93 -8.69 6.48 7.54
N ASP A 94 -9.85 6.45 6.91
CA ASP A 94 -10.67 7.65 6.66
C ASP A 94 -9.87 8.87 6.16
N ASP A 95 -9.84 9.99 6.92
CA ASP A 95 -9.12 11.22 6.59
C ASP A 95 -7.64 11.23 7.07
N LEU A 96 -7.14 10.12 7.61
CA LEU A 96 -5.82 9.99 8.22
C LEU A 96 -4.88 9.05 7.44
N VAL A 97 -3.60 9.41 7.42
CA VAL A 97 -2.51 8.57 6.91
C VAL A 97 -1.33 8.62 7.86
N LEU A 98 -0.89 7.45 8.32
CA LEU A 98 0.33 7.30 9.11
C LEU A 98 1.52 7.05 8.19
N LEU A 99 2.51 7.93 8.28
CA LEU A 99 3.71 7.97 7.45
C LEU A 99 4.94 7.73 8.31
N ARG A 100 5.90 6.98 7.75
CA ARG A 100 7.26 6.85 8.28
C ARG A 100 8.22 7.51 7.30
N ILE A 101 8.97 8.50 7.77
CA ILE A 101 9.89 9.29 6.96
C ILE A 101 11.30 9.17 7.58
N PRO A 102 12.17 8.34 7.00
CA PRO A 102 13.51 8.07 7.54
C PRO A 102 14.49 9.16 7.08
N ILE A 103 14.83 10.09 7.99
CA ILE A 103 15.73 11.23 7.73
C ILE A 103 16.85 11.17 8.76
N LEU A 104 18.09 10.98 8.31
CA LEU A 104 19.25 11.01 9.20
C LEU A 104 19.40 12.39 9.86
N ARG A 105 19.53 12.41 11.19
CA ARG A 105 19.94 13.61 11.93
C ARG A 105 21.45 13.75 11.91
N GLN A 106 21.93 14.97 12.12
CA GLN A 106 23.36 15.30 12.06
C GLN A 106 24.18 14.60 13.15
N ASP A 107 23.54 14.21 14.27
CA ASP A 107 24.16 13.57 15.43
C ASP A 107 23.83 12.07 15.55
N ASP A 108 23.11 11.49 14.59
CA ASP A 108 22.73 10.07 14.66
C ASP A 108 23.93 9.16 14.37
N SER A 109 24.11 8.13 15.18
CA SER A 109 24.97 7.00 14.80
C SER A 109 24.36 6.27 13.60
N LEU A 110 25.20 5.69 12.75
CA LEU A 110 24.74 4.91 11.58
C LEU A 110 23.86 3.71 11.97
N ASP A 111 23.83 3.34 13.25
CA ASP A 111 23.09 2.22 13.82
C ASP A 111 21.71 2.63 14.40
N ALA A 112 21.43 3.92 14.58
CA ALA A 112 20.14 4.40 15.05
C ALA A 112 19.20 4.56 13.85
N GLU A 113 18.19 3.70 13.73
CA GLU A 113 17.09 3.88 12.78
C GLU A 113 16.21 5.07 13.21
N SER A 114 16.69 6.30 13.05
CA SER A 114 15.92 7.51 13.33
C SER A 114 14.80 7.70 12.30
N CYS A 115 13.67 7.06 12.59
CA CYS A 115 12.46 7.21 11.82
C CYS A 115 11.59 8.32 12.44
N HIS A 116 11.26 9.33 11.65
CA HIS A 116 10.21 10.27 12.04
C HIS A 116 8.86 9.73 11.58
N TYR A 117 7.93 9.60 12.52
CA TYR A 117 6.55 9.25 12.20
C TYR A 117 5.70 10.50 12.10
N PHE A 118 4.81 10.53 11.12
CA PHE A 118 3.90 11.64 10.91
C PHE A 118 2.49 11.13 10.68
N VAL A 119 1.52 11.83 11.27
CA VAL A 119 0.11 11.69 10.93
C VAL A 119 -0.25 12.83 9.99
N TYR A 120 -0.56 12.47 8.75
CA TYR A 120 -1.23 13.34 7.82
C TYR A 120 -2.73 13.29 8.07
N GLN A 121 -3.38 14.45 8.11
CA GLN A 121 -4.83 14.58 8.11
C GLN A 121 -5.25 15.41 6.90
N ALA A 122 -6.19 14.88 6.11
CA ALA A 122 -6.73 15.57 4.96
C ALA A 122 -7.47 16.86 5.36
N GLY A 123 -7.55 17.80 4.42
CA GLY A 123 -8.23 19.08 4.64
C GLY A 123 -9.74 18.91 4.67
N THR A 124 -10.41 19.78 5.43
CA THR A 124 -11.87 19.93 5.41
C THR A 124 -12.23 21.21 4.66
N GLU A 125 -13.52 21.58 4.57
CA GLU A 125 -13.93 22.84 3.95
C GLU A 125 -13.28 24.07 4.61
N ASN A 126 -13.04 23.98 5.92
CA ASN A 126 -12.58 25.09 6.75
C ASN A 126 -11.10 24.99 7.14
N ASN A 127 -10.51 23.79 7.08
CA ASN A 127 -9.14 23.54 7.54
C ASN A 127 -8.26 23.00 6.42
N ARG A 128 -7.04 23.53 6.33
CA ARG A 128 -6.00 22.97 5.46
C ARG A 128 -5.64 21.55 5.91
N PRO A 129 -5.16 20.70 4.98
CA PRO A 129 -4.46 19.48 5.36
C PRO A 129 -3.35 19.78 6.38
N SER A 130 -3.16 18.88 7.34
CA SER A 130 -2.17 19.06 8.40
C SER A 130 -1.24 17.86 8.50
N LEU A 131 0.00 18.11 8.89
CA LEU A 131 1.02 17.09 9.08
C LEU A 131 1.63 17.24 10.46
N LYS A 132 1.36 16.27 11.34
CA LYS A 132 1.82 16.29 12.73
C LYS A 132 2.83 15.19 12.95
N MET A 133 4.00 15.56 13.47
CA MET A 133 4.97 14.57 13.94
C MET A 133 4.41 13.87 15.17
N ILE A 134 4.61 12.55 15.24
CA ILE A 134 4.43 11.77 16.45
C ILE A 134 5.78 11.20 16.87
N ILE A 135 6.06 11.26 18.16
CA ILE A 135 7.26 10.67 18.74
C ILE A 135 6.98 9.18 18.92
N ASP A 136 7.89 8.32 18.49
CA ASP A 136 7.77 6.87 18.69
C ASP A 136 7.79 6.58 20.21
N PRO A 137 6.79 5.89 20.77
CA PRO A 137 6.85 5.47 22.17
C PRO A 137 8.06 4.55 22.41
N GLU A 138 8.67 4.65 23.59
CA GLU A 138 9.79 3.76 23.95
C GLU A 138 9.34 2.29 23.92
N ASN A 139 10.05 1.47 23.14
CA ASN A 139 9.79 0.04 23.07
C ASN A 139 10.44 -0.64 24.28
N ASN A 140 9.61 -1.07 25.23
CA ASN A 140 10.05 -1.75 26.45
C ASN A 140 10.40 -3.24 26.24
N GLY A 141 10.49 -3.71 24.99
CA GLY A 141 10.89 -5.07 24.63
C GLY A 141 9.81 -6.14 24.88
N LYS A 142 8.56 -5.75 25.14
CA LYS A 142 7.45 -6.67 25.39
C LYS A 142 6.67 -6.96 24.11
N ARG A 143 6.04 -8.14 24.04
CA ARG A 143 5.49 -8.72 22.81
C ARG A 143 4.11 -8.16 22.40
N PHE A 144 3.40 -7.45 23.28
CA PHE A 144 2.04 -6.92 23.07
C PHE A 144 1.77 -5.60 23.84
N ASP A 145 2.62 -4.60 23.65
CA ASP A 145 2.34 -3.26 24.20
C ASP A 145 1.35 -2.52 23.29
N LEU A 146 0.26 -2.01 23.87
CA LEU A 146 -0.71 -1.17 23.17
C LEU A 146 -0.37 0.29 23.47
N HIS A 147 0.09 1.00 22.44
CA HIS A 147 0.38 2.43 22.53
C HIS A 147 -0.80 3.23 21.96
N LEU A 148 -1.44 4.03 22.82
CA LEU A 148 -2.56 4.90 22.48
C LEU A 148 -2.09 6.35 22.43
N TYR A 149 -2.18 6.98 21.25
CA TYR A 149 -1.87 8.39 21.10
C TYR A 149 -3.13 9.24 21.23
N ASN A 150 -3.12 10.20 22.15
CA ASN A 150 -4.19 11.18 22.28
C ASN A 150 -3.80 12.48 21.57
N SER A 151 -4.49 12.79 20.47
CA SER A 151 -4.22 13.97 19.65
C SER A 151 -4.58 15.31 20.31
N LYS A 152 -5.45 15.31 21.34
CA LYS A 152 -5.84 16.52 22.09
C LYS A 152 -4.78 16.90 23.11
N THR A 153 -4.21 15.92 23.80
CA THR A 153 -3.18 16.15 24.81
C THR A 153 -1.76 16.05 24.23
N GLY A 154 -1.60 15.42 23.07
CA GLY A 154 -0.31 15.16 22.44
C GLY A 154 0.51 14.09 23.16
N THR A 155 -0.12 13.25 23.98
CA THR A 155 0.56 12.28 24.85
C THR A 155 0.29 10.83 24.45
N TRP A 156 1.26 9.97 24.70
CA TRP A 156 1.10 8.52 24.61
C TRP A 156 0.68 7.94 25.95
N ASN A 157 -0.23 6.97 25.91
CA ASN A 157 -0.49 6.05 27.00
C ASN A 157 -0.08 4.64 26.52
N THR A 158 0.67 3.91 27.34
CA THR A 158 1.09 2.55 27.02
C THR A 158 0.41 1.61 27.99
N GLU A 159 -0.44 0.74 27.47
CA GLU A 159 -1.14 -0.26 28.24
C GLU A 159 -0.62 -1.64 27.92
N HIS A 160 -0.45 -2.45 28.96
CA HIS A 160 0.03 -3.81 28.84
C HIS A 160 -1.15 -4.74 28.66
N GLN A 161 -1.18 -5.39 27.50
CA GLN A 161 -2.32 -6.21 27.14
C GLN A 161 -2.05 -7.68 27.35
N PHE A 162 -2.97 -8.34 28.06
CA PHE A 162 -3.02 -9.79 28.15
C PHE A 162 -3.87 -10.35 27.00
N VAL A 163 -3.35 -11.35 26.30
CA VAL A 163 -4.11 -12.07 25.27
C VAL A 163 -4.84 -13.21 25.94
N ASP A 164 -6.17 -13.13 25.99
CA ASP A 164 -7.05 -14.04 26.75
C ASP A 164 -7.19 -15.46 26.14
N SER A 165 -6.31 -15.84 25.21
CA SER A 165 -6.47 -17.09 24.44
C SER A 165 -5.18 -17.90 24.41
N VAL A 166 -5.25 -19.18 24.80
CA VAL A 166 -4.13 -20.14 24.77
C VAL A 166 -3.56 -20.39 23.36
N ASN A 167 -4.27 -20.00 22.30
CA ASN A 167 -3.88 -20.23 20.90
C ASN A 167 -2.96 -19.14 20.31
N TYR A 168 -2.69 -18.06 21.07
CA TYR A 168 -1.81 -16.96 20.65
C TYR A 168 -0.34 -17.33 20.46
N VAL A 169 0.10 -18.49 20.98
CA VAL A 169 1.50 -18.96 20.94
C VAL A 169 2.04 -19.00 19.51
N ASN A 170 1.14 -19.17 18.55
CA ASN A 170 1.45 -19.17 17.14
C ASN A 170 1.66 -17.75 16.57
N TYR A 171 0.99 -16.71 17.06
CA TYR A 171 1.09 -15.34 16.51
C TYR A 171 2.53 -14.78 16.59
N LEU A 172 3.09 -14.38 15.45
CA LEU A 172 4.49 -13.91 15.40
C LEU A 172 4.56 -12.39 15.30
N TYR A 173 4.05 -11.81 14.22
CA TYR A 173 4.10 -10.37 13.98
C TYR A 173 2.97 -9.94 13.03
N PRO A 174 2.32 -8.78 13.26
CA PRO A 174 1.31 -8.28 12.35
C PRO A 174 1.90 -7.91 10.99
N ASN A 175 1.23 -8.32 9.91
CA ASN A 175 1.52 -7.88 8.56
C ASN A 175 0.63 -6.69 8.15
N ILE A 176 -0.60 -6.67 8.65
CA ILE A 176 -1.67 -5.74 8.28
C ILE A 176 -2.42 -5.35 9.56
N ALA A 177 -2.84 -4.10 9.65
CA ALA A 177 -3.87 -3.66 10.59
C ALA A 177 -5.17 -3.43 9.81
N VAL A 178 -6.31 -3.64 10.44
CA VAL A 178 -7.64 -3.37 9.87
C VAL A 178 -8.51 -2.68 10.91
N THR A 179 -9.20 -1.61 10.51
CA THR A 179 -10.24 -1.00 11.33
C THR A 179 -11.53 -1.77 11.13
N ILE A 180 -12.04 -2.37 12.20
CA ILE A 180 -13.35 -3.05 12.21
C ILE A 180 -14.44 -2.05 12.55
N GLY A 181 -14.12 -1.06 13.38
CA GLY A 181 -15.05 0.00 13.78
C GLY A 181 -16.12 -0.53 14.72
N GLY A 182 -17.36 -0.06 14.53
CA GLY A 182 -18.49 -0.35 15.42
C GLY A 182 -18.48 0.48 16.70
N GLU A 183 -19.44 0.22 17.59
CA GLU A 183 -19.65 0.96 18.84
C GLU A 183 -18.41 0.99 19.75
N PHE A 184 -17.60 -0.06 19.72
CA PHE A 184 -16.40 -0.19 20.56
C PHE A 184 -15.10 0.25 19.87
N GLY A 185 -15.17 0.76 18.63
CA GLY A 185 -13.99 1.19 17.87
C GLY A 185 -12.94 0.09 17.75
N SER A 186 -13.35 -1.09 17.32
CA SER A 186 -12.49 -2.27 17.30
C SER A 186 -11.44 -2.19 16.19
N VAL A 187 -10.22 -2.61 16.50
CA VAL A 187 -9.09 -2.68 15.58
C VAL A 187 -8.52 -4.10 15.59
N GLY A 188 -8.17 -4.60 14.40
CA GLY A 188 -7.56 -5.91 14.18
C GLY A 188 -6.11 -5.81 13.72
N TRP A 189 -5.20 -6.58 14.32
CA TRP A 189 -3.84 -6.79 13.85
C TRP A 189 -3.71 -8.21 13.31
N VAL A 190 -3.37 -8.34 12.03
CA VAL A 190 -3.43 -9.61 11.29
C VAL A 190 -2.04 -10.13 10.99
N ASP A 191 -1.74 -11.33 11.49
CA ASP A 191 -0.71 -12.21 10.96
C ASP A 191 -1.34 -13.06 9.86
N LEU A 192 -1.05 -12.73 8.61
CA LEU A 192 -1.63 -13.34 7.42
C LEU A 192 -1.33 -14.84 7.30
N TRP A 193 -0.39 -15.39 8.07
CA TRP A 193 -0.17 -16.85 8.11
C TRP A 193 -1.07 -17.57 9.12
N ARG A 194 -1.62 -16.87 10.11
CA ARG A 194 -2.10 -17.51 11.34
C ARG A 194 -3.46 -17.03 11.81
N GLY A 195 -3.61 -15.73 12.02
CA GLY A 195 -4.75 -15.19 12.75
C GLY A 195 -4.72 -13.69 12.93
N MET A 196 -5.79 -13.18 13.50
CA MET A 196 -5.99 -11.77 13.81
C MET A 196 -6.19 -11.58 15.31
N LEU A 197 -5.51 -10.61 15.89
CA LEU A 197 -5.77 -10.10 17.23
C LEU A 197 -6.70 -8.89 17.12
N ILE A 198 -7.83 -8.91 17.83
CA ILE A 198 -8.78 -7.80 17.87
C ILE A 198 -8.74 -7.17 19.25
N CYS A 199 -8.70 -5.84 19.29
CA CYS A 199 -8.87 -5.07 20.51
C CYS A 199 -9.99 -4.03 20.33
N ASP A 200 -10.82 -3.89 21.36
CA ASP A 200 -11.88 -2.89 21.42
C ASP A 200 -11.33 -1.62 22.09
N LEU A 201 -10.97 -0.61 21.30
CA LEU A 201 -10.20 0.54 21.79
C LEU A 201 -11.00 1.56 22.61
N LEU A 202 -12.32 1.60 22.44
CA LEU A 202 -13.20 2.56 23.13
C LEU A 202 -13.78 2.02 24.45
N ARG A 203 -13.36 0.84 24.91
CA ARG A 203 -13.74 0.28 26.21
C ARG A 203 -12.66 0.56 27.24
N ASP A 204 -13.06 0.76 28.50
CA ASP A 204 -12.13 1.02 29.62
C ASP A 204 -11.25 -0.20 29.97
N ASN A 205 -11.66 -1.40 29.58
CA ASN A 205 -10.88 -2.63 29.77
C ASN A 205 -10.66 -3.29 28.41
N HIS A 206 -9.50 -3.01 27.83
CA HIS A 206 -9.11 -3.49 26.52
C HIS A 206 -8.76 -4.99 26.61
N SER A 207 -9.63 -5.86 26.09
CA SER A 207 -9.30 -7.28 25.94
C SER A 207 -8.85 -7.59 24.52
N ILE A 208 -7.74 -8.33 24.39
CA ILE A 208 -7.28 -8.82 23.09
C ILE A 208 -7.87 -10.20 22.83
N ARG A 209 -8.64 -10.30 21.74
CA ARG A 209 -9.28 -11.54 21.26
C ARG A 209 -8.54 -12.08 20.05
N TYR A 210 -8.18 -13.36 20.07
CA TYR A 210 -7.57 -14.03 18.92
C TYR A 210 -8.62 -14.73 18.06
N ILE A 211 -8.58 -14.47 16.74
CA ILE A 211 -9.38 -15.17 15.73
C ILE A 211 -8.43 -15.88 14.77
N PRO A 212 -8.53 -17.21 14.61
CA PRO A 212 -7.76 -17.92 13.60
C PRO A 212 -8.20 -17.51 12.18
N LEU A 213 -7.24 -17.40 11.27
CA LEU A 213 -7.54 -17.27 9.85
C LEU A 213 -8.16 -18.59 9.33
N PRO A 214 -8.90 -18.55 8.21
CA PRO A 214 -9.50 -19.75 7.67
C PRO A 214 -8.44 -20.76 7.24
N LEU A 215 -8.85 -22.02 7.12
CA LEU A 215 -7.94 -23.07 6.65
C LEU A 215 -7.35 -22.70 5.27
N PRO A 216 -6.03 -22.87 5.08
CA PRO A 216 -5.34 -22.53 3.83
C PRO A 216 -5.98 -23.20 2.63
N LEU A 217 -5.97 -22.49 1.50
CA LEU A 217 -6.48 -23.01 0.22
C LEU A 217 -5.78 -24.30 -0.24
N VAL A 218 -4.49 -24.44 0.08
CA VAL A 218 -3.70 -25.65 -0.21
C VAL A 218 -3.07 -26.24 1.05
N PRO A 219 -2.96 -27.58 1.20
CA PRO A 219 -2.43 -28.20 2.40
C PRO A 219 -0.95 -27.91 2.68
N LYS A 220 -0.18 -27.55 1.65
CA LYS A 220 1.23 -27.22 1.80
C LYS A 220 1.38 -25.76 2.23
N PRO A 221 2.18 -25.46 3.26
CA PRO A 221 2.43 -24.08 3.64
C PRO A 221 3.12 -23.35 2.48
N LEU A 222 2.48 -22.29 2.00
CA LEU A 222 3.11 -21.34 1.09
C LEU A 222 4.35 -20.75 1.79
N LYS A 223 5.43 -20.56 1.04
CA LYS A 223 6.66 -19.93 1.53
C LYS A 223 6.84 -18.59 0.84
N GLY A 224 7.33 -17.60 1.58
CA GLY A 224 7.62 -16.27 1.06
C GLY A 224 6.90 -15.16 1.82
N TYR A 225 6.88 -13.97 1.24
CA TYR A 225 6.25 -12.80 1.83
C TYR A 225 4.72 -12.95 1.82
N GLN A 226 4.09 -12.82 2.99
CA GLN A 226 2.66 -13.04 3.22
C GLN A 226 1.77 -12.29 2.23
N LYS A 227 2.05 -10.98 2.08
CA LYS A 227 1.28 -10.07 1.23
C LYS A 227 1.40 -10.40 -0.23
N TYR A 228 2.34 -11.24 -0.64
CA TYR A 228 2.42 -11.71 -2.01
C TYR A 228 1.20 -12.57 -2.37
N PHE A 229 0.62 -13.28 -1.40
CA PHE A 229 -0.41 -14.30 -1.62
C PHE A 229 -1.75 -13.98 -0.96
N ARG A 230 -1.75 -13.15 0.07
CA ARG A 230 -2.89 -13.00 0.98
C ARG A 230 -3.19 -11.53 1.25
N ASP A 231 -4.48 -11.26 1.38
CA ASP A 231 -4.97 -9.95 1.80
C ASP A 231 -6.24 -10.12 2.65
N ILE A 232 -6.54 -9.10 3.45
CA ILE A 232 -7.71 -9.07 4.32
C ILE A 232 -8.22 -7.63 4.44
N VAL A 233 -9.53 -7.48 4.36
CA VAL A 233 -10.19 -6.17 4.42
C VAL A 233 -11.50 -6.29 5.17
N VAL A 234 -11.94 -5.18 5.77
CA VAL A 234 -13.29 -5.01 6.30
C VAL A 234 -14.09 -4.22 5.28
N VAL A 235 -15.18 -4.80 4.77
CA VAL A 235 -16.07 -4.17 3.79
C VAL A 235 -17.50 -4.40 4.23
N GLY A 236 -18.22 -3.31 4.50
CA GLY A 236 -19.55 -3.38 5.10
C GLY A 236 -19.52 -4.00 6.49
N ASP A 237 -20.37 -5.01 6.72
CA ASP A 237 -20.48 -5.75 7.98
C ASP A 237 -19.63 -7.05 8.00
N CYS A 238 -18.76 -7.22 7.01
CA CYS A 238 -18.02 -8.45 6.80
C CYS A 238 -16.50 -8.21 6.77
N ILE A 239 -15.78 -9.15 7.36
CA ILE A 239 -14.34 -9.32 7.16
C ILE A 239 -14.17 -10.27 5.98
N LYS A 240 -13.46 -9.83 4.95
CA LYS A 240 -13.18 -10.63 3.74
C LYS A 240 -11.70 -10.93 3.67
N TYR A 241 -11.38 -12.21 3.50
CA TYR A 241 -10.04 -12.75 3.36
C TYR A 241 -9.83 -13.27 1.95
N PHE A 242 -8.68 -12.97 1.35
CA PHE A 242 -8.25 -13.45 0.05
C PHE A 242 -6.99 -14.28 0.18
N GLU A 243 -6.94 -15.40 -0.54
CA GLU A 243 -5.74 -16.20 -0.69
C GLU A 243 -5.58 -16.67 -2.14
N MET A 244 -4.37 -16.53 -2.67
CA MET A 244 -3.96 -17.14 -3.92
C MET A 244 -2.79 -18.10 -3.73
N SER A 245 -2.79 -19.17 -4.50
CA SER A 245 -1.78 -20.21 -4.47
C SER A 245 -1.48 -20.71 -5.88
N TYR A 246 -0.23 -21.08 -6.11
CA TYR A 246 0.17 -21.78 -7.32
C TYR A 246 -0.18 -23.26 -7.20
N ASP A 247 -1.07 -23.75 -8.06
CA ASP A 247 -1.38 -25.17 -8.19
C ASP A 247 -0.17 -25.90 -8.76
N VAL A 248 0.56 -26.61 -7.89
CA VAL A 248 1.65 -27.49 -8.29
C VAL A 248 1.04 -28.83 -8.69
N ARG A 249 0.83 -29.04 -9.99
CA ARG A 249 0.58 -30.39 -10.50
C ARG A 249 1.87 -31.22 -10.40
N PRO A 250 1.90 -32.34 -9.67
CA PRO A 250 2.98 -33.30 -9.80
C PRO A 250 2.82 -34.01 -11.15
N CYS A 251 3.69 -33.70 -12.12
CA CYS A 251 3.81 -34.49 -13.34
C CYS A 251 5.01 -35.44 -13.23
N SER A 252 4.77 -36.72 -13.48
CA SER A 252 5.84 -37.66 -13.84
C SER A 252 6.28 -37.38 -15.27
N GLY A 253 7.55 -37.08 -15.48
CA GLY A 253 8.14 -36.95 -16.81
C GLY A 253 8.52 -35.52 -17.18
N LEU A 254 9.78 -35.37 -17.54
CA LEU A 254 10.51 -34.18 -17.97
C LEU A 254 9.77 -33.32 -19.02
N THR A 255 8.93 -32.38 -18.59
CA THR A 255 8.54 -31.11 -19.26
C THR A 255 7.84 -30.23 -18.22
N SER A 256 8.07 -28.90 -18.23
CA SER A 256 7.60 -27.97 -17.19
C SER A 256 6.08 -28.06 -16.98
N ALA A 257 5.69 -28.54 -15.79
CA ALA A 257 4.29 -28.68 -15.41
C ALA A 257 3.63 -27.30 -15.40
N THR A 258 2.53 -27.14 -16.14
CA THR A 258 1.76 -25.90 -16.17
C THR A 258 1.20 -25.57 -14.79
N GLN A 259 1.73 -24.52 -14.19
CA GLN A 259 1.43 -23.98 -12.87
C GLN A 259 0.14 -23.17 -12.94
N GLY A 260 -0.97 -23.68 -12.39
CA GLY A 260 -2.26 -22.98 -12.43
C GLY A 260 -2.40 -22.06 -11.23
N LEU A 261 -2.45 -20.74 -11.39
CA LEU A 261 -2.75 -19.87 -10.26
C LEU A 261 -4.24 -19.95 -9.90
N VAL A 262 -4.53 -20.27 -8.64
CA VAL A 262 -5.89 -20.39 -8.09
C VAL A 262 -6.05 -19.38 -6.96
N ALA A 263 -7.18 -18.68 -6.94
CA ALA A 263 -7.55 -17.77 -5.87
C ALA A 263 -8.89 -18.18 -5.26
N ALA A 264 -9.00 -17.93 -3.95
CA ALA A 264 -10.22 -18.09 -3.19
C ALA A 264 -10.42 -16.91 -2.23
N THR A 265 -11.69 -16.64 -1.93
CA THR A 265 -12.08 -15.68 -0.91
C THR A 265 -13.00 -16.33 0.09
N LYS A 266 -12.85 -15.92 1.34
CA LYS A 266 -13.69 -16.33 2.47
C LYS A 266 -14.15 -15.09 3.21
N LYS A 267 -15.31 -15.17 3.85
CA LYS A 267 -15.88 -14.05 4.59
C LYS A 267 -16.39 -14.49 5.96
N MET A 268 -16.42 -13.56 6.89
CA MET A 268 -16.98 -13.72 8.23
C MET A 268 -17.71 -12.43 8.58
N LYS A 269 -18.92 -12.53 9.16
CA LYS A 269 -19.60 -11.33 9.65
C LYS A 269 -18.95 -10.84 10.92
N ILE A 270 -18.90 -9.52 11.10
CA ILE A 270 -18.35 -8.90 12.31
C ILE A 270 -19.15 -9.33 13.55
N SER A 271 -20.46 -9.57 13.41
CA SER A 271 -21.32 -10.11 14.49
C SER A 271 -20.88 -11.48 15.02
N ASP A 272 -20.17 -12.25 14.20
CA ASP A 272 -19.82 -13.63 14.52
C ASP A 272 -18.48 -13.72 15.28
N ILE A 273 -17.80 -12.58 15.45
CA ILE A 273 -16.57 -12.48 16.24
C ILE A 273 -16.82 -12.96 17.67
N GLY A 274 -16.09 -13.98 18.09
CA GLY A 274 -16.20 -14.60 19.41
C GLY A 274 -17.14 -15.81 19.48
N SER A 275 -17.87 -16.10 18.39
CA SER A 275 -18.76 -17.28 18.30
C SER A 275 -18.08 -18.52 17.68
N GLY A 276 -16.74 -18.53 17.61
CA GLY A 276 -15.96 -19.60 16.99
C GLY A 276 -15.41 -19.24 15.61
N ASN A 277 -15.02 -20.25 14.82
CA ASN A 277 -14.40 -20.07 13.51
C ASN A 277 -15.43 -20.12 12.37
N ASN A 278 -16.19 -19.04 12.20
CA ASN A 278 -17.33 -18.96 11.28
C ASN A 278 -16.97 -18.38 9.90
N TRP A 279 -15.83 -18.78 9.33
CA TRP A 279 -15.49 -18.40 7.96
C TRP A 279 -16.33 -19.17 6.95
N GLU A 280 -17.00 -18.45 6.07
CA GLU A 280 -17.76 -18.98 4.95
C GLU A 280 -16.97 -18.84 3.64
N GLU A 281 -17.05 -19.85 2.77
CA GLU A 281 -16.52 -19.76 1.42
C GLU A 281 -17.34 -18.75 0.61
N ASP A 282 -16.68 -17.89 -0.18
CA ASP A 282 -17.36 -16.85 -0.98
C ASP A 282 -17.17 -17.04 -2.49
N CYS A 283 -15.95 -16.84 -3.01
CA CYS A 283 -15.64 -17.01 -4.42
C CYS A 283 -14.35 -17.82 -4.63
N THR A 284 -14.34 -18.70 -5.64
CA THR A 284 -13.15 -19.45 -6.09
C THR A 284 -13.02 -19.39 -7.60
N PHE A 285 -11.82 -19.09 -8.09
CA PHE A 285 -11.53 -18.99 -9.52
C PHE A 285 -10.07 -19.30 -9.83
N LYS A 286 -9.82 -19.65 -11.10
CA LYS A 286 -8.46 -19.80 -11.64
C LYS A 286 -8.19 -18.65 -12.58
N PHE A 287 -6.97 -18.13 -12.55
CA PHE A 287 -6.57 -17.03 -13.44
C PHE A 287 -6.59 -17.46 -14.91
N SER A 288 -6.32 -18.74 -15.16
CA SER A 288 -6.43 -19.35 -16.49
C SER A 288 -7.84 -19.38 -17.06
N ASP A 289 -8.87 -19.16 -16.25
CA ASP A 289 -10.26 -19.25 -16.69
C ASP A 289 -10.82 -17.87 -17.03
N ILE A 290 -10.06 -16.80 -16.75
CA ILE A 290 -10.49 -15.41 -16.94
C ILE A 290 -10.21 -14.96 -18.39
N PRO A 291 -11.25 -14.62 -19.18
CA PRO A 291 -11.09 -14.00 -20.50
C PRO A 291 -10.23 -12.74 -20.50
N VAL A 292 -9.45 -12.56 -21.57
CA VAL A 292 -8.91 -11.27 -21.97
C VAL A 292 -9.41 -10.95 -23.39
N ASP A 293 -10.62 -10.39 -23.46
CA ASP A 293 -11.29 -10.12 -24.75
C ASP A 293 -10.83 -8.82 -25.40
N SER A 294 -10.29 -7.87 -24.62
CA SER A 294 -9.82 -6.57 -25.09
C SER A 294 -8.43 -6.68 -25.72
N PRO A 295 -8.25 -6.32 -27.02
CA PRO A 295 -6.94 -6.32 -27.66
C PRO A 295 -5.96 -5.33 -27.00
N LYS A 296 -6.46 -4.26 -26.39
CA LYS A 296 -5.65 -3.29 -25.62
C LYS A 296 -5.04 -3.98 -24.41
N PHE A 297 -5.85 -4.67 -23.61
CA PHE A 297 -5.38 -5.36 -22.41
C PHE A 297 -4.47 -6.55 -22.76
N ALA A 298 -4.80 -7.29 -23.82
CA ALA A 298 -3.94 -8.37 -24.31
C ALA A 298 -2.53 -7.86 -24.69
N ARG A 299 -2.42 -6.68 -25.33
CA ARG A 299 -1.13 -6.05 -25.63
C ARG A 299 -0.39 -5.59 -24.37
N MET A 300 -1.09 -4.95 -23.44
CA MET A 300 -0.48 -4.51 -22.17
C MET A 300 0.08 -5.69 -21.37
N LEU A 301 -0.67 -6.79 -21.30
CA LEU A 301 -0.28 -8.02 -20.62
C LEU A 301 0.71 -8.88 -21.42
N MET A 302 1.21 -8.40 -22.57
CA MET A 302 2.12 -9.10 -23.48
C MET A 302 1.66 -10.51 -23.87
N LEU A 303 0.35 -10.70 -24.05
CA LEU A 303 -0.21 -11.99 -24.46
C LEU A 303 0.15 -12.30 -25.94
N PRO A 304 0.37 -13.57 -26.30
CA PRO A 304 0.70 -13.95 -27.67
C PRO A 304 -0.37 -13.48 -28.67
N ASN A 305 0.09 -12.94 -29.81
CA ASN A 305 -0.76 -12.27 -30.79
C ASN A 305 -1.88 -13.18 -31.36
N LEU A 306 -3.10 -12.62 -31.43
CA LEU A 306 -4.33 -13.15 -32.04
C LEU A 306 -4.21 -13.75 -33.46
N LYS A 307 -3.07 -13.61 -34.15
CA LYS A 307 -2.90 -14.02 -35.55
C LYS A 307 -2.57 -15.50 -35.77
N GLN A 308 -2.32 -16.30 -34.73
CA GLN A 308 -1.89 -17.70 -34.91
C GLN A 308 -2.77 -18.79 -34.29
N VAL A 309 -3.83 -18.46 -33.55
CA VAL A 309 -4.67 -19.51 -32.95
C VAL A 309 -6.15 -19.24 -33.24
N LYS A 310 -6.64 -19.79 -34.36
CA LYS A 310 -8.08 -19.90 -34.60
C LYS A 310 -8.67 -20.70 -33.43
N ASN A 311 -9.55 -20.07 -32.65
CA ASN A 311 -10.40 -20.63 -31.58
C ASN A 311 -9.84 -20.80 -30.16
N THR A 312 -8.69 -20.22 -29.78
CA THR A 312 -8.29 -20.22 -28.36
C THR A 312 -8.51 -18.85 -27.73
N LYS A 313 -9.43 -18.80 -26.76
CA LYS A 313 -9.70 -17.63 -25.92
C LYS A 313 -8.41 -17.25 -25.18
N LEU A 314 -7.97 -15.99 -25.29
CA LEU A 314 -6.84 -15.49 -24.51
C LEU A 314 -7.26 -15.41 -23.05
N THR A 315 -6.44 -15.98 -22.18
CA THR A 315 -6.68 -16.01 -20.73
C THR A 315 -5.53 -15.36 -20.01
N LEU A 316 -5.76 -14.91 -18.78
CA LEU A 316 -4.71 -14.27 -18.00
C LEU A 316 -3.52 -15.23 -17.79
N MET A 317 -2.30 -14.74 -18.06
CA MET A 317 -1.07 -15.52 -17.96
C MET A 317 -0.68 -15.78 -16.50
N ARG A 318 0.08 -16.86 -16.32
CA ARG A 318 0.14 -17.62 -15.07
C ARG A 318 1.29 -17.24 -14.13
N ASP A 319 2.35 -16.64 -14.67
CA ASP A 319 3.67 -16.88 -14.08
C ASP A 319 4.23 -15.72 -13.24
N CYS A 320 3.56 -14.55 -13.19
CA CYS A 320 4.10 -13.36 -12.51
C CYS A 320 3.01 -12.47 -11.86
N ALA A 321 2.03 -13.06 -11.19
CA ALA A 321 1.00 -12.33 -10.44
C ALA A 321 1.20 -12.47 -8.92
N GLY A 322 0.95 -11.39 -8.17
CA GLY A 322 1.04 -11.36 -6.71
C GLY A 322 0.51 -10.05 -6.13
N TYR A 323 0.68 -9.88 -4.82
CA TYR A 323 0.26 -8.67 -4.09
C TYR A 323 -1.22 -8.32 -4.30
N PRO A 324 -2.15 -9.21 -3.91
CA PRO A 324 -3.58 -8.89 -3.98
C PRO A 324 -3.93 -7.73 -3.05
N ALA A 325 -4.87 -6.90 -3.48
CA ALA A 325 -5.58 -5.96 -2.62
C ALA A 325 -7.09 -6.05 -2.92
N LEU A 326 -7.88 -6.47 -1.94
CA LEU A 326 -9.34 -6.43 -2.03
C LEU A 326 -9.81 -4.97 -2.06
N SER A 327 -10.87 -4.64 -2.81
CA SER A 327 -11.42 -3.28 -2.81
C SER A 327 -12.11 -2.96 -1.48
N LEU A 328 -11.96 -1.72 -0.99
CA LEU A 328 -12.68 -1.22 0.19
C LEU A 328 -14.19 -0.99 -0.05
N HIS A 329 -14.64 -0.96 -1.31
CA HIS A 329 -16.01 -0.56 -1.66
C HIS A 329 -16.74 -1.56 -2.56
N ASP A 330 -16.01 -2.24 -3.46
CA ASP A 330 -16.59 -3.29 -4.30
C ASP A 330 -16.14 -4.65 -3.77
N ALA A 331 -16.99 -5.28 -2.95
CA ALA A 331 -16.67 -6.53 -2.27
C ALA A 331 -16.25 -7.66 -3.23
N ASP A 332 -16.64 -7.61 -4.49
CA ASP A 332 -16.30 -8.64 -5.48
C ASP A 332 -15.07 -8.28 -6.32
N VAL A 333 -14.38 -7.17 -6.06
CA VAL A 333 -13.19 -6.74 -6.79
C VAL A 333 -11.90 -6.97 -6.03
N VAL A 334 -10.90 -7.51 -6.74
CA VAL A 334 -9.51 -7.61 -6.28
C VAL A 334 -8.58 -6.97 -7.30
N TYR A 335 -7.60 -6.23 -6.81
CA TYR A 335 -6.49 -5.69 -7.59
C TYR A 335 -5.27 -6.57 -7.39
N ILE A 336 -4.56 -6.90 -8.46
CA ILE A 336 -3.41 -7.81 -8.40
C ILE A 336 -2.26 -7.20 -9.18
N MET A 337 -1.06 -7.24 -8.61
CA MET A 337 0.12 -6.82 -9.34
C MET A 337 0.57 -7.93 -10.29
N HIS A 338 0.86 -7.57 -11.53
CA HIS A 338 1.33 -8.48 -12.55
C HIS A 338 2.56 -7.91 -13.25
N THR A 339 3.61 -8.69 -13.43
CA THR A 339 4.77 -8.30 -14.23
C THR A 339 4.83 -9.16 -15.49
N PRO A 340 4.67 -8.58 -16.69
CA PRO A 340 4.70 -9.36 -17.93
C PRO A 340 6.06 -10.00 -18.21
N ASP A 341 7.14 -9.33 -17.81
CA ASP A 341 8.51 -9.79 -17.98
C ASP A 341 9.29 -9.54 -16.68
N PRO A 342 9.70 -10.59 -15.93
CA PRO A 342 10.40 -10.43 -14.66
C PRO A 342 11.77 -9.76 -14.80
N ASP A 343 12.33 -9.70 -16.01
CA ASP A 343 13.60 -9.02 -16.30
C ASP A 343 13.41 -7.52 -16.62
N GLU A 344 12.18 -7.04 -16.77
CA GLU A 344 11.86 -5.61 -16.94
C GLU A 344 11.37 -4.94 -15.63
N ASP A 345 11.75 -3.68 -15.42
CA ASP A 345 11.28 -2.83 -14.30
C ASP A 345 9.81 -2.34 -14.47
N LYS A 346 8.96 -3.12 -15.15
CA LYS A 346 7.57 -2.76 -15.45
C LYS A 346 6.59 -3.69 -14.75
N ALA A 347 5.90 -3.15 -13.75
CA ALA A 347 4.76 -3.79 -13.12
C ALA A 347 3.45 -3.16 -13.60
N LEU A 348 2.42 -3.99 -13.70
CA LEU A 348 1.03 -3.64 -14.00
C LEU A 348 0.16 -3.95 -12.80
N VAL A 349 -0.99 -3.29 -12.72
CA VAL A 349 -2.09 -3.62 -11.81
C VAL A 349 -3.29 -4.04 -12.63
N ILE A 350 -3.81 -5.23 -12.37
CA ILE A 350 -5.03 -5.76 -12.98
C ILE A 350 -6.17 -5.69 -11.97
N ALA A 351 -7.35 -5.22 -12.41
CA ALA A 351 -8.58 -5.27 -11.63
C ALA A 351 -9.44 -6.45 -12.10
N LEU A 352 -9.82 -7.34 -11.18
CA LEU A 352 -10.62 -8.53 -11.47
C LEU A 352 -11.95 -8.47 -10.70
N ASP A 353 -13.04 -8.84 -11.37
CA ASP A 353 -14.32 -9.20 -10.73
C ASP A 353 -14.27 -10.69 -10.40
N MET A 354 -14.19 -11.01 -9.11
CA MET A 354 -14.03 -12.38 -8.60
C MET A 354 -15.31 -13.21 -8.77
N ARG A 355 -16.48 -12.57 -8.69
CA ARG A 355 -17.79 -13.26 -8.80
C ARG A 355 -18.13 -13.56 -10.25
N LYS A 356 -17.96 -12.58 -11.14
CA LYS A 356 -18.18 -12.73 -12.59
C LYS A 356 -17.02 -13.41 -13.30
N LYS A 357 -15.85 -13.47 -12.66
CA LYS A 357 -14.60 -14.05 -13.20
C LYS A 357 -14.16 -13.33 -14.48
N THR A 358 -14.17 -12.00 -14.44
CA THR A 358 -13.86 -11.13 -15.59
C THR A 358 -12.77 -10.12 -15.28
N LEU A 359 -11.93 -9.80 -16.27
CA LEU A 359 -10.99 -8.70 -16.22
C LEU A 359 -11.73 -7.37 -16.38
N LYS A 360 -11.70 -6.49 -15.36
CA LYS A 360 -12.35 -5.17 -15.39
C LYS A 360 -11.46 -4.14 -16.08
N ASP A 361 -10.19 -4.03 -15.70
CA ASP A 361 -9.26 -3.03 -16.22
C ASP A 361 -7.79 -3.39 -15.94
N VAL A 362 -6.87 -2.70 -16.61
CA VAL A 362 -5.41 -2.85 -16.48
C VAL A 362 -4.73 -1.47 -16.50
N ALA A 363 -3.83 -1.22 -15.56
CA ALA A 363 -3.03 0.01 -15.49
C ALA A 363 -1.56 -0.27 -15.18
N ASP A 364 -0.69 0.69 -15.48
CA ASP A 364 0.73 0.63 -15.09
C ASP A 364 0.89 0.96 -13.59
N PHE A 365 1.77 0.22 -12.90
CA PHE A 365 2.12 0.45 -11.49
C PHE A 365 3.13 1.61 -11.30
N GLY A 366 3.59 2.23 -12.39
CA GLY A 366 4.62 3.27 -12.40
C GLY A 366 6.01 2.72 -12.74
N SER A 367 6.89 3.59 -13.25
CA SER A 367 8.24 3.20 -13.68
C SER A 367 9.20 2.99 -12.49
N GLY A 368 10.03 1.96 -12.56
CA GLY A 368 11.14 1.75 -11.63
C GLY A 368 10.77 0.99 -10.34
N ARG A 369 9.64 0.28 -10.32
CA ARG A 369 9.21 -0.56 -9.20
C ARG A 369 9.03 -2.01 -9.67
N PRO A 370 10.12 -2.79 -9.76
CA PRO A 370 10.04 -4.20 -10.16
C PRO A 370 9.32 -5.04 -9.10
N LEU A 371 8.66 -6.10 -9.57
CA LEU A 371 7.99 -7.10 -8.71
C LEU A 371 9.05 -7.91 -7.93
N GLY A 372 8.75 -8.23 -6.68
CA GLY A 372 9.65 -9.04 -5.81
C GLY A 372 10.49 -8.23 -4.83
N TYR A 373 10.64 -6.91 -5.03
CA TYR A 373 11.36 -6.02 -4.11
C TYR A 373 10.46 -5.38 -3.03
N THR A 374 9.38 -6.05 -2.63
CA THR A 374 8.39 -5.58 -1.64
C THR A 374 7.65 -4.27 -1.98
N PHE A 375 7.90 -3.67 -3.16
CA PHE A 375 7.08 -2.58 -3.69
C PHE A 375 5.65 -3.06 -3.88
N THR A 376 4.72 -2.39 -3.22
CA THR A 376 3.32 -2.77 -3.16
C THR A 376 2.46 -1.54 -2.90
N TYR A 377 1.16 -1.73 -2.84
CA TYR A 377 0.16 -0.72 -2.57
C TYR A 377 -0.73 -1.16 -1.41
N LEU A 378 -1.51 -0.24 -0.89
CA LEU A 378 -2.57 -0.50 0.07
C LEU A 378 -3.84 0.22 -0.36
N GLN A 379 -4.99 -0.30 0.06
CA GLN A 379 -6.24 0.45 -0.10
C GLN A 379 -6.29 1.61 0.88
N SER A 380 -6.78 2.76 0.42
CA SER A 380 -6.99 3.92 1.27
C SER A 380 -8.29 4.63 0.88
N GLY A 381 -9.09 4.98 1.88
CA GLY A 381 -10.29 5.83 1.74
C GLY A 381 -10.00 7.33 1.73
N ILE A 382 -8.73 7.74 1.85
CA ILE A 382 -8.30 9.15 1.96
C ILE A 382 -8.80 10.01 0.79
N SER A 383 -8.99 9.42 -0.38
CA SER A 383 -9.43 10.10 -1.60
C SER A 383 -10.75 10.85 -1.44
N LYS A 384 -11.65 10.38 -0.55
CA LYS A 384 -12.90 11.08 -0.19
C LYS A 384 -12.65 12.48 0.36
N HIS A 385 -11.48 12.69 0.97
CA HIS A 385 -11.14 13.90 1.71
C HIS A 385 -10.13 14.80 0.99
N LEU A 386 -9.40 14.29 -0.01
CA LEU A 386 -8.33 15.03 -0.68
C LEU A 386 -8.81 16.26 -1.49
N ASN A 387 -10.06 16.27 -1.99
CA ASN A 387 -10.58 17.33 -2.85
C ASN A 387 -11.53 18.32 -2.16
N ILE A 388 -11.75 18.19 -0.85
CA ILE A 388 -12.69 19.05 -0.11
C ILE A 388 -12.14 20.48 0.00
N TRP A 389 -10.85 20.61 0.34
CA TRP A 389 -10.20 21.92 0.46
C TRP A 389 -9.94 22.61 -0.90
N SER A 390 -9.72 21.84 -1.97
CA SER A 390 -9.43 22.39 -3.30
C SER A 390 -10.68 22.91 -4.02
N SER A 391 -11.81 22.24 -3.85
CA SER A 391 -13.09 22.58 -4.49
C SER A 391 -13.73 23.87 -3.92
N SER A 392 -13.66 24.09 -2.61
CA SER A 392 -14.25 25.26 -1.95
C SER A 392 -13.64 26.61 -2.36
N ARG A 393 -12.47 26.59 -3.03
CA ARG A 393 -11.74 27.80 -3.42
C ARG A 393 -11.53 28.00 -4.91
N TYR A 394 -11.97 27.08 -5.76
CA TYR A 394 -12.00 27.31 -7.20
C TYR A 394 -12.88 28.54 -7.56
N GLY A 395 -13.89 28.84 -6.72
CA GLY A 395 -14.71 30.05 -6.84
C GLY A 395 -14.15 31.33 -6.19
N ARG A 396 -13.07 31.26 -5.38
CA ARG A 396 -12.50 32.45 -4.69
C ARG A 396 -11.14 32.90 -5.22
N ILE A 397 -10.38 32.04 -5.90
CA ILE A 397 -8.98 32.32 -6.29
C ILE A 397 -8.82 32.75 -7.76
N ALA A 398 -9.91 32.84 -8.53
CA ALA A 398 -9.88 33.33 -9.92
C ALA A 398 -9.35 34.79 -10.08
N GLY A 399 -9.09 35.51 -8.97
CA GLY A 399 -8.49 36.85 -8.96
C GLY A 399 -7.01 36.94 -8.54
N GLU A 400 -6.34 35.86 -8.08
CA GLU A 400 -5.00 35.99 -7.47
C GLU A 400 -3.87 35.17 -8.11
N THR A 401 -4.14 34.27 -9.05
CA THR A 401 -3.07 33.58 -9.82
C THR A 401 -2.62 34.42 -11.01
N SER A 402 -2.00 35.58 -10.74
CA SER A 402 -1.22 36.32 -11.75
C SER A 402 0.05 36.97 -11.19
N ARG A 403 0.35 36.81 -9.90
CA ARG A 403 1.57 37.39 -9.30
C ARG A 403 2.19 36.40 -8.33
N ASP A 404 2.86 35.39 -8.86
CA ASP A 404 4.18 35.01 -8.40
C ASP A 404 4.84 34.18 -9.48
N GLY A 405 6.04 34.62 -9.87
CA GLY A 405 6.73 34.18 -11.08
C GLY A 405 6.99 32.68 -11.11
N CYS A 406 6.80 32.12 -12.31
CA CYS A 406 7.34 30.84 -12.71
C CYS A 406 8.82 30.75 -12.33
N LEU A 407 9.15 30.04 -11.25
CA LEU A 407 10.47 29.47 -11.11
C LEU A 407 10.58 28.36 -12.17
N GLY A 408 11.55 28.53 -13.06
CA GLY A 408 11.79 27.67 -14.22
C GLY A 408 11.98 26.18 -13.87
N PRO A 409 12.20 25.32 -14.88
CA PRO A 409 12.34 23.89 -14.65
C PRO A 409 13.42 23.65 -13.59
N CYS A 410 13.05 22.97 -12.50
CA CYS A 410 14.01 22.53 -11.49
C CYS A 410 15.09 21.70 -12.19
N LYS A 411 16.23 22.32 -12.50
CA LYS A 411 17.47 21.63 -12.81
C LYS A 411 17.88 20.91 -11.54
N LEU A 412 17.53 19.63 -11.43
CA LEU A 412 18.41 18.71 -10.70
C LEU A 412 19.70 18.67 -11.52
N GLU A 413 20.74 19.38 -11.08
CA GLU A 413 22.07 19.21 -11.62
C GLU A 413 22.53 17.79 -11.29
N VAL A 414 22.64 16.96 -12.33
CA VAL A 414 23.38 15.71 -12.27
C VAL A 414 24.84 16.11 -12.11
N LEU A 415 25.36 16.06 -10.88
CA LEU A 415 26.80 16.03 -10.67
C LEU A 415 27.30 14.72 -11.27
N GLY A 416 27.77 14.80 -12.52
CA GLY A 416 28.43 13.72 -13.22
C GLY A 416 29.63 13.25 -12.41
N VAL A 417 29.77 11.93 -12.27
CA VAL A 417 30.97 11.33 -11.72
C VAL A 417 32.04 11.43 -12.81
N ASN A 418 33.03 12.30 -12.61
CA ASN A 418 34.27 12.26 -13.37
C ASN A 418 34.95 10.92 -13.09
N ALA A 419 34.90 10.02 -14.07
CA ALA A 419 35.80 8.88 -14.12
C ALA A 419 37.11 9.38 -14.73
N GLU A 420 38.08 9.76 -13.89
CA GLU A 420 39.46 9.78 -14.33
C GLU A 420 39.97 8.32 -14.43
N PRO A 421 40.56 7.92 -15.57
CA PRO A 421 41.20 6.62 -15.68
C PRO A 421 42.56 6.66 -14.99
N GLN A 422 42.76 5.82 -13.97
CA GLN A 422 44.12 5.50 -13.51
C GLN A 422 44.80 4.54 -14.49
N PRO A 423 46.12 4.69 -14.73
CA PRO A 423 46.80 4.11 -15.88
C PRO A 423 47.23 2.66 -15.61
N THR A 424 47.15 1.83 -16.65
CA THR A 424 47.91 0.59 -16.77
C THR A 424 49.41 0.87 -16.85
N ALA A 425 50.19 0.23 -15.97
CA ALA A 425 51.58 -0.24 -16.17
C ALA A 425 51.97 -1.00 -14.89
N THR A 426 52.59 -2.18 -14.91
CA THR A 426 53.26 -2.96 -15.97
C THR A 426 53.32 -4.41 -15.48
#